data_AF-A0A383EVD2-F1
#
_entry.id   AF-A0A383EVD2-F1
#
_cell.length_a   1.000
_cell.length_b   1.000
_cell.length_c   1.000
_cell.angle_alpha   90.00
_cell.angle_beta   90.00
_cell.angle_gamma   90.00
#
_symmetry.space_group_name_H-M   'P 1'
#
loop_
_entity.id
_entity.type
_entity.pdbx_description
1 polymer ?
#
loop_
_entity_poly.entity_id
_entity_poly.type
_entity_poly.pdbx_seq_one_letter_code
_entity_poly.pdbx_strand_id
1 'polypeptide(L)' 'MITCPDSTDAELRARFVRDGHLVVRTGLPDEFHQAVCAKIEAVFEREGNVGNNILPRVPEIQKVYDDPAIAGALQSL' A
#
# COMPACT_ATOMS: atom_id res chain seq x y z
N MET A 1 -12.54 -4.10 -14.91
CA MET A 1 -13.20 -2.81 -14.64
C MET A 1 -13.42 -2.65 -13.14
N ILE A 2 -12.46 -2.05 -12.42
CA ILE A 2 -12.73 -1.26 -11.21
C ILE A 2 -11.73 -0.10 -11.27
N THR A 3 -12.02 0.86 -12.13
CA THR A 3 -11.53 2.23 -11.96
C THR A 3 -12.67 2.92 -11.23
N CYS A 4 -12.52 3.18 -9.94
CA CYS A 4 -13.46 4.03 -9.22
C CYS A 4 -12.78 5.40 -9.05
N PRO A 5 -12.93 6.32 -10.01
CA PRO A 5 -12.93 7.73 -9.64
C PRO A 5 -14.22 7.97 -8.83
N ASP A 6 -14.16 8.83 -7.82
CA ASP A 6 -15.33 9.30 -7.06
C ASP A 6 -16.00 8.29 -6.11
N SER A 7 -15.28 7.70 -5.17
CA SER A 7 -15.93 7.41 -3.87
C SER A 7 -15.72 8.62 -2.99
N THR A 8 -16.79 9.29 -2.61
CA THR A 8 -16.70 10.39 -1.64
C THR A 8 -16.16 9.86 -0.32
N ASP A 9 -15.41 10.68 0.43
CA ASP A 9 -14.83 10.31 1.74
C ASP A 9 -15.86 9.64 2.68
N ALA A 10 -17.13 10.08 2.61
CA ALA A 10 -18.23 9.50 3.37
C ALA A 10 -18.53 8.03 3.01
N GLU A 11 -18.47 7.67 1.73
CA GLU A 11 -18.67 6.29 1.28
C GLU A 11 -17.50 5.39 1.67
N LEU A 12 -16.26 5.90 1.58
CA LEU A 12 -15.07 5.17 2.04
C LEU A 12 -15.15 4.88 3.54
N ARG A 13 -15.49 5.89 4.36
CA ARG A 13 -15.71 5.73 5.81
C ARG A 13 -16.84 4.75 6.11
N ALA A 14 -17.98 4.85 5.43
CA ALA A 14 -19.11 3.94 5.65
C ALA A 14 -18.73 2.48 5.34
N ARG A 15 -18.00 2.24 4.25
CA ARG A 15 -17.46 0.91 3.92
C ARG A 15 -16.46 0.43 4.96
N PHE A 16 -15.54 1.28 5.41
CA PHE A 16 -14.56 0.92 6.45
C PHE A 16 -15.25 0.49 7.75
N VAL A 17 -16.24 1.25 8.21
CA VAL A 17 -16.99 0.95 9.44
C VAL A 17 -17.77 -0.37 9.30
N ARG A 18 -18.39 -0.60 8.14
CA ARG A 18 -19.19 -1.80 7.89
C ARG A 18 -18.32 -3.05 7.72
N ASP A 19 -17.24 -2.95 6.95
CA ASP A 19 -16.44 -4.09 6.48
C ASP A 19 -15.17 -4.30 7.33
N GLY A 20 -14.84 -3.36 8.22
CA GLY A 20 -13.65 -3.37 9.08
C GLY A 20 -12.32 -3.11 8.36
N HIS A 21 -12.35 -2.95 7.02
CA HIS A 21 -11.18 -2.71 6.19
C HIS A 21 -11.56 -2.07 4.85
N LEU A 22 -10.57 -1.51 4.16
CA LEU A 22 -10.67 -1.10 2.76
C LEU A 22 -9.62 -1.81 1.93
N VAL A 23 -9.98 -2.16 0.70
CA VAL A 23 -9.03 -2.58 -0.34
C VAL A 23 -8.88 -1.42 -1.31
N VAL A 24 -7.67 -0.87 -1.39
CA VAL A 24 -7.29 0.21 -2.31
C VAL A 24 -6.21 -0.33 -3.24
N ARG A 25 -6.33 -0.05 -4.53
CA ARG A 25 -5.36 -0.48 -5.54
C ARG A 25 -4.51 0.70 -5.96
N THR A 26 -3.20 0.52 -5.96
CA THR A 26 -2.28 1.51 -6.52
C THR A 26 -2.34 1.48 -8.05
N GLY A 27 -1.88 2.55 -8.68
CA GLY A 27 -1.60 2.61 -10.12
C GLY A 27 -0.21 2.09 -10.49
N LEU A 28 0.53 1.50 -9.54
CA LEU A 28 1.87 0.99 -9.77
C LEU A 28 1.84 -0.33 -10.54
N PRO A 29 2.79 -0.56 -11.47
CA PRO A 29 2.80 -1.75 -12.31
C PRO A 29 3.14 -3.03 -11.52
N ASP A 30 2.75 -4.19 -12.02
CA ASP A 30 2.99 -5.48 -11.35
C ASP A 30 4.49 -5.76 -11.15
N GLU A 31 5.33 -5.36 -12.11
CA GLU A 31 6.79 -5.51 -12.03
C GLU A 31 7.38 -4.71 -10.87
N PHE A 32 6.77 -3.57 -10.51
CA PHE A 32 7.18 -2.81 -9.34
C PHE A 32 6.93 -3.60 -8.05
N HIS A 33 5.74 -4.18 -7.91
CA HIS A 33 5.38 -4.98 -6.73
C HIS A 33 6.28 -6.21 -6.59
N GLN A 34 6.53 -6.91 -7.69
CA GLN A 34 7.47 -8.05 -7.74
C GLN A 34 8.88 -7.65 -7.30
N ALA A 35 9.38 -6.52 -7.78
CA ALA A 35 10.71 -6.02 -7.40
C ALA A 35 10.81 -5.65 -5.91
N VAL A 36 9.76 -5.08 -5.32
CA VAL A 36 9.70 -4.79 -3.89
C VAL A 36 9.70 -6.08 -3.07
N CYS A 37 8.88 -7.07 -3.43
CA CYS A 37 8.85 -8.37 -2.76
C CYS A 37 10.21 -9.06 -2.78
N ALA A 38 10.88 -9.12 -3.93
CA ALA A 38 12.22 -9.72 -4.05
C ALA A 38 13.26 -9.02 -3.17
N LYS A 39 13.18 -7.68 -3.00
CA LYS A 39 14.07 -6.95 -2.10
C LYS A 39 13.81 -7.25 -0.64
N ILE A 40 12.53 -7.39 -0.24
CA ILE A 40 12.16 -7.76 1.14
C ILE A 40 12.69 -9.15 1.46
N GLU A 41 12.52 -10.11 0.55
CA GLU A 41 13.06 -11.46 0.68
C GLU A 41 14.59 -11.45 0.85
N ALA A 42 15.30 -10.70 0.01
CA ALA A 42 16.76 -10.55 0.12
C ALA A 42 17.20 -9.90 1.46
N VAL A 43 16.41 -8.99 2.02
CA VAL A 43 16.67 -8.43 3.37
C VAL A 43 16.52 -9.52 4.42
N PHE A 44 15.45 -10.31 4.35
CA PHE A 44 15.22 -11.39 5.31
C PHE A 44 16.27 -12.50 5.24
N GLU A 45 16.74 -12.85 4.04
CA GLU A 45 17.82 -13.82 3.88
C GLU A 45 19.14 -13.32 4.47
N ARG A 46 19.45 -12.03 4.34
CA ARG A 46 20.74 -11.46 4.77
C ARG A 46 20.78 -11.02 6.23
N GLU A 47 19.66 -10.51 6.75
CA GLU A 47 19.60 -9.82 8.04
C GLU A 47 18.60 -10.47 9.01
N GLY A 48 17.83 -11.46 8.55
CA GLY A 48 16.70 -12.00 9.30
C GLY A 48 15.49 -11.06 9.32
N ASN A 49 14.54 -11.33 10.22
CA ASN A 49 13.36 -10.50 10.37
C ASN A 49 13.71 -9.15 11.02
N VAL A 50 13.67 -8.08 10.23
CA VAL A 50 13.94 -6.71 10.67
C VAL A 50 12.77 -6.04 11.42
N GLY A 51 11.64 -6.75 11.59
CA GLY A 51 10.43 -6.22 12.22
C GLY A 51 9.93 -4.95 11.54
N ASN A 52 9.62 -3.92 12.33
CA ASN A 52 9.09 -2.65 11.82
C ASN A 52 10.14 -1.77 11.10
N ASN A 53 11.38 -2.23 10.97
CA ASN A 53 12.47 -1.51 10.30
C ASN A 53 12.67 -1.90 8.84
N ILE A 54 11.60 -2.33 8.13
CA ILE A 54 11.70 -2.68 6.70
C ILE A 54 11.82 -1.45 5.77
N LEU A 55 11.18 -0.33 6.11
CA LEU A 55 11.16 0.87 5.26
C LEU A 55 12.56 1.44 4.95
N PRO A 56 13.49 1.53 5.92
CA PRO A 56 14.86 1.94 5.63
C PRO A 56 15.64 0.97 4.73
N ARG A 57 15.20 -0.30 4.62
CA ARG A 57 15.91 -1.34 3.85
C ARG A 57 15.36 -1.49 2.44
N VAL A 58 14.07 -1.23 2.27
CA VAL A 58 13.38 -1.24 0.98
C VAL A 58 12.66 0.11 0.82
N PRO A 59 13.42 1.21 0.57
CA PRO A 59 12.85 2.56 0.50
C PRO A 59 11.84 2.73 -0.64
N GLU A 60 11.84 1.85 -1.64
CA GLU A 60 10.87 1.85 -2.73
C GLU A 60 9.43 1.64 -2.27
N ILE A 61 9.22 1.06 -1.08
CA ILE A 61 7.88 0.96 -0.46
C ILE A 61 7.25 2.36 -0.33
N GLN A 62 8.05 3.43 -0.21
CA GLN A 62 7.55 4.81 -0.20
C GLN A 62 6.65 5.13 -1.39
N LYS A 63 6.95 4.58 -2.58
CA LYS A 63 6.13 4.82 -3.78
C LYS A 63 4.69 4.30 -3.65
N VAL A 64 4.45 3.30 -2.80
CA VAL A 64 3.10 2.81 -2.47
C VAL A 64 2.35 3.85 -1.64
N TYR A 65 3.01 4.47 -0.65
CA TYR A 65 2.41 5.52 0.17
C TYR A 65 2.17 6.80 -0.62
N ASP A 66 3.04 7.10 -1.58
CA ASP A 66 2.93 8.27 -2.45
C ASP A 66 1.86 8.10 -3.53
N ASP A 67 1.29 6.90 -3.71
CA ASP A 67 0.19 6.67 -4.64
C ASP A 67 -1.04 7.51 -4.22
N PRO A 68 -1.60 8.34 -5.12
CA PRO A 68 -2.71 9.23 -4.76
C PRO A 68 -3.93 8.53 -4.17
N ALA A 69 -4.23 7.30 -4.61
CA ALA A 69 -5.36 6.54 -4.07
C ALA A 69 -5.08 6.08 -2.63
N ILE A 70 -3.83 5.71 -2.32
CA ILE A 70 -3.41 5.32 -0.97
C ILE A 70 -3.36 6.54 -0.05
N ALA A 71 -2.69 7.61 -0.48
CA ALA A 71 -2.60 8.85 0.30
C ALA A 71 -3.99 9.43 0.62
N GLY A 72 -4.88 9.47 -0.38
CA GLY A 72 -6.27 9.89 -0.18
C GLY A 72 -7.00 8.99 0.82
N ALA A 73 -6.97 7.68 0.65
CA ALA A 73 -7.64 6.75 1.57
C ALA A 73 -7.14 6.86 3.02
N LEU A 74 -5.84 7.07 3.23
CA LEU A 74 -5.25 7.23 4.56
C LEU A 74 -5.61 8.56 5.24
N GLN A 75 -5.83 9.62 4.47
CA GLN A 75 -6.22 10.94 4.99
C GLN A 75 -7.74 11.08 5.20
N SER A 76 -8.51 10.33 4.42
CA SER A 76 -9.98 10.38 4.40
C SER A 76 -10.65 9.46 5.41
N LEU A 77 -9.92 8.61 6.15
CA LEU A 77 -10.42 7.79 7.26
C LEU A 77 -10.11 8.47 8.60
#